data_AF-A0A0L6VQ55-F1
#
_entry.id   AF-A0A0L6VQ55-F1
#
_cell.length_a   1.000
_cell.length_b   1.000
_cell.length_c   1.000
_cell.angle_alpha   90.00
_cell.angle_beta   90.00
_cell.angle_gamma   90.00
#
_symmetry.space_group_name_H-M   'P 1'
#
loop_
_entity.id
_entity.type
_entity.pdbx_description
1 polymer ?
#
loop_
_entity_poly.entity_id
_entity_poly.type
_entity_poly.pdbx_seq_one_letter_code
_entity_poly.pdbx_strand_id
1 'polypeptide(L)'
;MASDHGATTREALQRRKMEPEAQSQSNHHLSDRAITLESSSAISKSNSKSQPTASDFYVPSLPGQPKDSQLILYAGHLSFSPPDLPIEPEKDSYGFFFLNKARHIANRPILLVWLNGGPGCSSFDGSLMEVGPLRMILKGDGTLKEADAAWNEYANMLFIDQPTGTGYSYGPPPSYVHELDVSSANLVNLLARFFKIFPEYQNMDLYLCGESFAGQYIPYLAQAILDTNIITSPLKGIIIGNGWIDPVNQYPAYSDFAFKVGLVNPSSKAADLVRGEVKKCNQWIESNNTIPVNIEACEGILSAITDSTVQTVNSQKMCLNMYDVRLVDTYPACGLTWPPELADITPYLSRADVKSALHAQAHSADWVECEPRVGNNFWAKTSQPSINLFPKLLDKIKVMLFSGDQDLICCHTGTERMIDNLTWGGRRGWTEEASNQPWKVNGSYAGMWREERNLTYVLVANASHMAPYDVPYVTQDMLVRFLGIDVMKAAGPAAQITSRIGGEPATTVNRVLMNDSQLLQANTAAGVGSSTDAVRDENYYNASSALVFLFLVGLLVGLIYFVRRRLRRSGQGDFANHHTDTQMSLKNFPPDPLKDRPVNFEPVPTDDLDDPRHPNLPSNNTAYQDLPR
;
A
#
# COMPACT_ATOMS: atom_id res chain seq x y z
N MET A 1 40.33 52.72 5.71
CA MET A 1 40.26 53.15 7.13
C MET A 1 39.98 51.87 7.90
N ALA A 2 40.95 51.16 8.49
CA ALA A 2 41.85 51.56 9.61
C ALA A 2 40.99 52.05 10.80
N SER A 3 41.03 51.47 12.02
CA SER A 3 41.93 50.52 12.72
C SER A 3 41.09 49.47 13.51
N ASP A 4 41.49 48.25 13.90
CA ASP A 4 42.76 47.58 14.27
C ASP A 4 43.15 47.62 15.79
N HIS A 5 43.57 46.45 16.30
CA HIS A 5 44.08 46.08 17.65
C HIS A 5 43.10 46.13 18.86
N GLY A 6 43.20 45.27 19.90
CA GLY A 6 44.02 44.05 20.06
C GLY A 6 44.14 43.52 21.52
N ALA A 7 44.11 42.18 21.67
CA ALA A 7 44.89 41.33 22.61
C ALA A 7 44.81 41.40 24.17
N THR A 8 44.70 40.18 24.77
CA THR A 8 45.32 39.70 26.06
C THR A 8 44.83 40.29 27.42
N THR A 9 44.93 39.65 28.60
CA THR A 9 45.66 38.43 29.07
C THR A 9 44.95 37.74 30.27
N ARG A 10 45.42 36.56 30.70
CA ARG A 10 45.05 35.87 31.98
C ARG A 10 45.70 36.51 33.21
N GLU A 11 45.07 36.39 34.39
CA GLU A 11 45.77 36.33 35.69
C GLU A 11 44.96 35.56 36.76
N ALA A 12 45.52 35.33 37.97
CA ALA A 12 45.11 34.23 38.87
C ALA A 12 45.03 34.60 40.39
N LEU A 13 44.77 33.57 41.22
CA LEU A 13 44.91 33.45 42.71
C LEU A 13 43.71 33.69 43.68
N GLN A 14 43.14 32.56 44.12
CA GLN A 14 43.21 31.98 45.49
C GLN A 14 42.69 32.69 46.78
N ARG A 15 41.90 31.90 47.57
CA ARG A 15 41.56 31.98 49.03
C ARG A 15 40.50 33.02 49.44
N ARG A 16 39.51 32.73 50.31
CA ARG A 16 39.57 32.11 51.66
C ARG A 16 38.26 31.38 52.08
N LYS A 17 38.37 30.50 53.09
CA LYS A 17 37.26 29.96 53.90
C LYS A 17 36.80 30.96 54.98
N MET A 18 35.55 30.84 55.45
CA MET A 18 35.15 31.13 56.84
C MET A 18 33.88 30.35 57.22
N GLU A 19 33.94 29.60 58.32
CA GLU A 19 32.78 29.19 59.16
C GLU A 19 32.66 30.19 60.32
N PRO A 20 31.52 30.24 61.02
CA PRO A 20 31.54 29.86 62.45
C PRO A 20 30.25 29.11 62.89
N GLU A 21 30.39 27.97 63.59
CA GLU A 21 30.33 27.77 65.06
C GLU A 21 28.93 27.42 65.63
N ALA A 22 28.93 26.64 66.72
CA ALA A 22 27.76 26.05 67.34
C ALA A 22 27.67 26.39 68.84
N GLN A 23 26.48 26.27 69.45
CA GLN A 23 26.31 26.23 70.90
C GLN A 23 25.30 25.15 71.32
N SER A 24 25.52 24.60 72.52
CA SER A 24 24.84 23.41 73.05
C SER A 24 24.22 23.64 74.43
N GLN A 25 23.14 22.92 74.74
CA GLN A 25 22.61 22.57 76.07
C GLN A 25 21.62 21.38 75.88
N SER A 26 21.31 20.48 76.81
CA SER A 26 22.04 19.84 77.92
C SER A 26 21.17 18.66 78.43
N ASN A 27 21.77 17.62 79.04
CA ASN A 27 21.12 16.31 79.32
C ASN A 27 19.98 16.29 80.35
N HIS A 28 19.10 15.29 80.26
CA HIS A 28 18.58 14.55 81.44
C HIS A 28 18.16 13.10 81.12
N HIS A 29 18.48 12.16 82.03
CA HIS A 29 18.03 10.76 82.02
C HIS A 29 16.58 10.59 82.54
N LEU A 30 15.85 9.56 82.09
CA LEU A 30 15.32 8.46 82.96
C LEU A 30 14.42 7.43 82.24
N SER A 31 14.68 6.14 82.56
CA SER A 31 13.73 5.02 82.73
C SER A 31 12.73 4.59 81.63
N ASP A 32 12.91 3.35 81.18
CA ASP A 32 11.93 2.32 80.80
C ASP A 32 10.43 2.67 80.69
N ARG A 33 9.87 2.35 79.51
CA ARG A 33 8.59 1.63 79.43
C ARG A 33 8.50 0.79 78.15
N ALA A 34 8.39 -0.52 78.31
CA ALA A 34 8.13 -1.43 77.20
C ALA A 34 6.71 -1.22 76.65
N ILE A 35 6.58 -1.10 75.33
CA ILE A 35 5.33 -1.30 74.61
C ILE A 35 5.57 -2.42 73.60
N THR A 36 5.07 -3.61 73.93
CA THR A 36 4.95 -4.72 73.00
C THR A 36 3.93 -4.37 71.92
N LEU A 37 4.38 -4.26 70.68
CA LEU A 37 3.54 -4.39 69.50
C LEU A 37 4.09 -5.54 68.66
N GLU A 38 3.24 -6.53 68.44
CA GLU A 38 3.63 -7.83 67.89
C GLU A 38 4.02 -7.75 66.42
N SER A 39 4.90 -8.67 66.02
CA SER A 39 5.35 -8.83 64.64
C SER A 39 4.21 -9.31 63.74
N SER A 40 3.70 -8.42 62.87
CA SER A 40 3.04 -8.83 61.63
C SER A 40 4.03 -8.69 60.46
N SER A 41 4.85 -9.73 60.27
CA SER A 41 5.80 -9.82 59.15
C SER A 41 5.08 -10.11 57.83
N ALA A 42 4.23 -9.18 57.38
CA ALA A 42 3.73 -9.12 56.02
C ALA A 42 4.85 -8.62 55.10
N ILE A 43 5.84 -9.47 54.84
CA ILE A 43 6.75 -9.30 53.71
C ILE A 43 5.88 -9.41 52.47
N SER A 44 5.45 -8.26 51.95
CA SER A 44 4.91 -8.14 50.61
C SER A 44 5.97 -8.66 49.66
N LYS A 45 5.79 -9.91 49.21
CA LYS A 45 6.48 -10.41 48.04
C LYS A 45 5.92 -9.63 46.86
N SER A 46 6.55 -8.49 46.58
CA SER A 46 6.56 -7.92 45.25
C SER A 46 7.06 -9.00 44.31
N ASN A 47 6.12 -9.70 43.67
CA ASN A 47 6.40 -10.51 42.50
C ASN A 47 6.75 -9.51 41.39
N SER A 48 7.99 -9.05 41.38
CA SER A 48 8.59 -8.51 40.18
C SER A 48 8.60 -9.65 39.17
N LYS A 49 7.56 -9.74 38.33
CA LYS A 49 7.59 -10.56 37.13
C LYS A 49 8.89 -10.19 36.41
N SER A 50 9.72 -11.19 36.13
CA SER A 50 10.90 -10.99 35.31
C SER A 50 10.49 -10.32 34.00
N GLN A 51 11.32 -9.42 33.49
CA GLN A 51 11.10 -8.87 32.14
C GLN A 51 10.98 -10.03 31.15
N PRO A 52 10.03 -9.99 30.20
CA PRO A 52 9.84 -11.08 29.27
C PRO A 52 11.07 -11.24 28.37
N THR A 53 11.30 -12.48 27.98
CA THR A 53 12.43 -12.94 27.18
C THR A 53 11.94 -13.35 25.79
N ALA A 54 12.85 -13.44 24.80
CA ALA A 54 12.49 -13.91 23.46
C ALA A 54 11.78 -15.27 23.45
N SER A 55 12.08 -16.17 24.40
CA SER A 55 11.38 -17.47 24.54
C SER A 55 9.92 -17.36 24.95
N ASP A 56 9.52 -16.31 25.66
CA ASP A 56 8.13 -16.11 26.11
C ASP A 56 7.20 -15.74 24.93
N PHE A 57 7.77 -15.32 23.80
CA PHE A 57 7.05 -14.99 22.55
C PHE A 57 7.19 -16.06 21.46
N TYR A 58 7.90 -17.17 21.71
CA TYR A 58 8.16 -18.18 20.68
C TYR A 58 6.86 -18.88 20.25
N VAL A 59 6.66 -19.03 18.94
CA VAL A 59 5.51 -19.72 18.35
C VAL A 59 6.00 -21.05 17.74
N PRO A 60 5.75 -22.21 18.38
CA PRO A 60 6.28 -23.48 17.90
C PRO A 60 5.72 -23.91 16.53
N SER A 61 4.44 -23.66 16.31
CA SER A 61 3.74 -23.80 15.03
C SER A 61 2.34 -23.19 15.13
N LEU A 62 1.82 -22.62 14.04
CA LEU A 62 0.40 -22.26 13.96
C LEU A 62 -0.48 -23.49 13.69
N PRO A 63 -1.74 -23.54 14.18
CA PRO A 63 -2.70 -24.56 13.78
C PRO A 63 -2.83 -24.60 12.25
N GLY A 64 -2.74 -25.79 11.65
CA GLY A 64 -2.79 -25.94 10.19
C GLY A 64 -1.46 -25.64 9.45
N GLN A 65 -0.38 -25.23 10.13
CA GLN A 65 0.94 -25.08 9.50
C GLN A 65 1.52 -26.46 9.05
N PRO A 66 2.24 -26.54 7.92
CA PRO A 66 2.93 -27.77 7.50
C PRO A 66 3.91 -28.27 8.57
N LYS A 67 3.89 -29.58 8.85
CA LYS A 67 4.64 -30.20 9.96
C LYS A 67 6.16 -30.26 9.73
N ASP A 68 6.58 -30.17 8.48
CA ASP A 68 7.96 -30.13 8.02
C ASP A 68 8.50 -28.70 7.87
N SER A 69 7.66 -27.68 8.10
CA SER A 69 8.03 -26.27 8.08
C SER A 69 9.20 -25.98 9.01
N GLN A 70 10.18 -25.23 8.50
CA GLN A 70 11.39 -24.84 9.23
C GLN A 70 11.37 -23.35 9.63
N LEU A 71 10.17 -22.75 9.68
CA LEU A 71 9.99 -21.35 10.05
C LEU A 71 10.25 -21.16 11.55
N ILE A 72 10.99 -20.09 11.90
CA ILE A 72 11.18 -19.67 13.28
C ILE A 72 10.34 -18.41 13.49
N LEU A 73 9.30 -18.56 14.31
CA LEU A 73 8.22 -17.60 14.48
C LEU A 73 8.20 -17.08 15.94
N TYR A 74 7.93 -15.79 16.12
CA TYR A 74 7.64 -15.20 17.43
C TYR A 74 6.46 -14.24 17.32
N ALA A 75 5.60 -14.18 18.33
CA ALA A 75 4.42 -13.33 18.32
C ALA A 75 4.02 -12.88 19.72
N GLY A 76 3.27 -11.78 19.81
CA GLY A 76 2.60 -11.35 21.04
C GLY A 76 2.52 -9.83 21.18
N HIS A 77 2.16 -9.38 22.38
CA HIS A 77 1.91 -7.97 22.67
C HIS A 77 3.07 -7.25 23.35
N LEU A 78 3.33 -6.01 22.92
CA LEU A 78 4.27 -5.07 23.54
C LEU A 78 3.59 -3.72 23.79
N SER A 79 3.83 -3.14 24.96
CA SER A 79 3.24 -1.84 25.34
C SER A 79 3.78 -0.70 24.46
N PHE A 80 2.88 0.18 24.01
CA PHE A 80 3.24 1.43 23.33
C PHE A 80 3.76 2.52 24.31
N SER A 81 3.64 2.32 25.62
CA SER A 81 4.16 3.28 26.62
C SER A 81 5.69 3.39 26.55
N PRO A 82 6.29 4.57 26.78
CA PRO A 82 7.73 4.81 26.68
C PRO A 82 8.59 3.75 27.39
N PRO A 83 9.69 3.28 26.78
CA PRO A 83 10.40 2.06 27.18
C PRO A 83 11.11 2.13 28.54
N ASP A 84 11.18 3.32 29.14
CA ASP A 84 11.79 3.58 30.45
C ASP A 84 10.75 3.90 31.53
N LEU A 85 9.46 3.96 31.17
CA LEU A 85 8.35 4.00 32.12
C LEU A 85 7.90 2.57 32.50
N PRO A 86 7.42 2.37 33.74
CA PRO A 86 6.74 1.13 34.13
C PRO A 86 5.57 0.83 33.20
N ILE A 87 5.38 -0.46 32.88
CA ILE A 87 4.18 -0.93 32.18
C ILE A 87 3.02 -0.93 33.18
N GLU A 88 1.91 -0.29 32.82
CA GLU A 88 0.67 -0.31 33.60
C GLU A 88 -0.42 -1.07 32.82
N PRO A 89 -0.63 -2.38 33.04
CA PRO A 89 -1.48 -3.22 32.17
C PRO A 89 -2.92 -2.76 31.97
N GLU A 90 -3.50 -2.07 32.96
CA GLU A 90 -4.86 -1.55 32.94
C GLU A 90 -4.98 -0.16 32.29
N LYS A 91 -3.86 0.44 31.84
CA LYS A 91 -3.79 1.79 31.26
C LYS A 91 -3.02 1.85 29.94
N ASP A 92 -2.02 1.00 29.78
CA ASP A 92 -1.20 0.91 28.57
C ASP A 92 -2.03 0.42 27.38
N SER A 93 -1.75 0.99 26.21
CA SER A 93 -2.13 0.40 24.93
C SER A 93 -1.00 -0.49 24.42
N TYR A 94 -1.35 -1.55 23.70
CA TYR A 94 -0.45 -2.61 23.26
C TYR A 94 -0.51 -2.80 21.76
N GLY A 95 0.66 -2.82 21.12
CA GLY A 95 0.83 -3.30 19.76
C GLY A 95 1.10 -4.79 19.74
N PHE A 96 0.44 -5.51 18.85
CA PHE A 96 0.75 -6.89 18.52
C PHE A 96 1.84 -6.94 17.43
N PHE A 97 2.82 -7.82 17.61
CA PHE A 97 3.85 -8.08 16.60
C PHE A 97 3.87 -9.55 16.19
N PHE A 98 4.28 -9.81 14.95
CA PHE A 98 4.58 -11.14 14.42
C PHE A 98 5.92 -11.10 13.68
N LEU A 99 6.89 -11.85 14.20
CA LEU A 99 8.27 -11.90 13.72
C LEU A 99 8.55 -13.24 13.04
N ASN A 100 8.90 -13.18 11.76
CA ASN A 100 9.31 -14.32 10.95
C ASN A 100 10.81 -14.18 10.66
N LYS A 101 11.65 -15.06 11.24
CA LYS A 101 13.10 -14.99 11.01
C LYS A 101 13.46 -15.29 9.55
N ALA A 102 14.61 -14.75 9.14
CA ALA A 102 15.21 -15.04 7.84
C ALA A 102 15.54 -16.53 7.72
N ARG A 103 15.16 -17.16 6.60
CA ARG A 103 15.57 -18.56 6.31
C ARG A 103 17.06 -18.63 5.95
N HIS A 104 17.56 -17.64 5.20
CA HIS A 104 18.95 -17.54 4.80
C HIS A 104 19.50 -16.13 5.07
N ILE A 105 20.75 -16.06 5.55
CA ILE A 105 21.49 -14.79 5.65
C ILE A 105 22.52 -14.75 4.52
N ALA A 106 22.38 -13.77 3.62
CA ALA A 106 23.19 -13.65 2.41
C ALA A 106 24.55 -12.96 2.67
N ASN A 107 24.66 -11.69 2.30
CA ASN A 107 25.82 -10.84 2.57
C ASN A 107 25.81 -10.21 3.97
N ARG A 108 24.64 -9.90 4.54
CA ARG A 108 24.45 -9.28 5.86
C ARG A 108 23.06 -9.56 6.44
N PRO A 109 22.84 -9.45 7.76
CA PRO A 109 21.51 -9.59 8.36
C PRO A 109 20.69 -8.29 8.18
N ILE A 110 19.40 -8.43 7.88
CA ILE A 110 18.47 -7.34 7.61
C ILE A 110 17.20 -7.55 8.44
N LEU A 111 16.63 -6.46 8.97
CA LEU A 111 15.29 -6.42 9.56
C LEU A 111 14.38 -5.51 8.71
N LEU A 112 13.27 -6.07 8.25
CA LEU A 112 12.19 -5.36 7.58
C LEU A 112 11.02 -5.27 8.56
N VAL A 113 10.58 -4.06 8.89
CA VAL A 113 9.33 -3.83 9.62
C VAL A 113 8.23 -3.65 8.60
N TRP A 114 7.16 -4.44 8.64
CA TRP A 114 6.03 -4.34 7.72
C TRP A 114 4.78 -3.77 8.39
N LEU A 115 4.15 -2.79 7.74
CA LEU A 115 2.90 -2.13 8.15
C LEU A 115 1.90 -2.15 6.99
N ASN A 116 0.71 -2.75 7.16
CA ASN A 116 -0.42 -2.48 6.26
C ASN A 116 -1.09 -1.13 6.61
N GLY A 117 -2.04 -0.71 5.77
CA GLY A 117 -2.63 0.64 5.80
C GLY A 117 -3.97 0.75 6.50
N GLY A 118 -5.03 0.99 5.72
CA GLY A 118 -6.35 1.37 6.20
C GLY A 118 -6.57 2.89 6.15
N PRO A 119 -6.58 3.65 7.26
CA PRO A 119 -6.10 3.30 8.61
C PRO A 119 -6.83 2.17 9.33
N GLY A 120 -6.06 1.33 10.02
CA GLY A 120 -6.59 0.30 10.92
C GLY A 120 -6.74 -1.09 10.32
N CYS A 121 -6.06 -1.37 9.20
CA CYS A 121 -5.95 -2.72 8.63
C CYS A 121 -4.75 -3.47 9.23
N SER A 122 -4.95 -4.75 9.50
CA SER A 122 -4.00 -5.61 10.20
C SER A 122 -2.79 -5.93 9.34
N SER A 123 -1.59 -5.96 9.95
CA SER A 123 -0.38 -6.43 9.25
C SER A 123 -0.37 -7.96 9.06
N PHE A 124 -1.46 -8.65 9.42
CA PHE A 124 -1.69 -10.03 9.01
C PHE A 124 -1.91 -10.16 7.51
N ASP A 125 -2.41 -9.14 6.81
CA ASP A 125 -2.59 -9.12 5.36
C ASP A 125 -1.24 -9.32 4.67
N GLY A 126 -0.26 -8.49 5.04
CA GLY A 126 1.15 -8.64 4.68
C GLY A 126 1.71 -10.03 4.99
N SER A 127 1.34 -10.61 6.13
CA SER A 127 1.94 -11.86 6.62
C SER A 127 1.33 -13.14 6.02
N LEU A 128 0.02 -13.14 5.70
CA LEU A 128 -0.77 -14.31 5.29
C LEU A 128 -1.36 -14.21 3.88
N MET A 129 -1.24 -13.06 3.19
CA MET A 129 -1.71 -12.84 1.82
C MET A 129 -0.58 -12.36 0.88
N GLU A 130 0.31 -11.47 1.35
CA GLU A 130 1.24 -10.77 0.45
C GLU A 130 2.72 -11.23 0.48
N VAL A 131 3.45 -11.00 1.57
CA VAL A 131 4.92 -11.06 1.64
C VAL A 131 5.47 -12.05 2.67
N GLY A 132 4.65 -12.48 3.63
CA GLY A 132 5.04 -13.44 4.65
C GLY A 132 5.19 -14.89 4.15
N PRO A 133 5.64 -15.82 5.01
CA PRO A 133 5.99 -17.20 4.65
C PRO A 133 4.82 -18.17 4.54
N LEU A 134 3.59 -17.79 4.92
CA LEU A 134 2.44 -18.69 4.99
C LEU A 134 1.26 -18.13 4.20
N ARG A 135 0.46 -18.98 3.58
CA ARG A 135 -0.82 -18.62 2.94
C ARG A 135 -1.93 -19.54 3.44
N MET A 136 -3.14 -18.99 3.51
CA MET A 136 -4.36 -19.80 3.66
C MET A 136 -4.54 -20.73 2.46
N ILE A 137 -5.07 -21.93 2.69
CA ILE A 137 -5.60 -22.78 1.61
C ILE A 137 -7.12 -22.56 1.55
N LEU A 138 -7.56 -21.83 0.51
CA LEU A 138 -8.97 -21.52 0.27
C LEU A 138 -9.87 -22.75 0.33
N LYS A 139 -11.04 -22.61 0.96
CA LYS A 139 -12.05 -23.67 1.16
C LYS A 139 -11.52 -24.86 1.99
N GLY A 140 -10.40 -24.67 2.69
CA GLY A 140 -9.81 -25.64 3.60
C GLY A 140 -10.44 -25.63 4.99
N ASP A 141 -10.01 -26.56 5.83
CA ASP A 141 -10.36 -26.69 7.25
C ASP A 141 -9.54 -25.77 8.17
N GLY A 142 -9.08 -24.62 7.64
CA GLY A 142 -8.10 -23.75 8.30
C GLY A 142 -6.67 -24.30 8.22
N THR A 143 -6.31 -24.94 7.11
CA THR A 143 -4.95 -25.41 6.80
C THR A 143 -4.16 -24.32 6.06
N LEU A 144 -2.87 -24.20 6.39
CA LEU A 144 -1.92 -23.27 5.76
C LEU A 144 -0.92 -24.03 4.85
N LYS A 145 -0.35 -23.31 3.89
CA LYS A 145 0.81 -23.74 3.10
C LYS A 145 1.98 -22.77 3.28
N GLU A 146 3.21 -23.22 3.09
CA GLU A 146 4.33 -22.27 2.89
C GLU A 146 4.15 -21.52 1.56
N ALA A 147 4.55 -20.25 1.54
CA ALA A 147 4.51 -19.37 0.38
C ALA A 147 5.83 -19.42 -0.38
N ASP A 148 5.76 -19.56 -1.70
CA ASP A 148 6.92 -19.30 -2.56
C ASP A 148 7.25 -17.80 -2.57
N ALA A 149 8.53 -17.47 -2.80
CA ALA A 149 9.03 -16.09 -2.91
C ALA A 149 8.72 -15.16 -1.71
N ALA A 150 8.43 -15.72 -0.53
CA ALA A 150 8.28 -14.97 0.71
C ALA A 150 9.50 -14.08 1.01
N TRP A 151 9.27 -12.88 1.53
CA TRP A 151 10.34 -11.91 1.79
C TRP A 151 11.27 -12.35 2.91
N ASN A 152 10.81 -13.23 3.81
CA ASN A 152 11.65 -13.81 4.86
C ASN A 152 12.62 -14.90 4.36
N GLU A 153 12.67 -15.19 3.06
CA GLU A 153 13.71 -16.04 2.48
C GLU A 153 15.12 -15.47 2.76
N TYR A 154 15.28 -14.14 2.70
CA TYR A 154 16.57 -13.45 2.82
C TYR A 154 16.63 -12.31 3.87
N ALA A 155 15.52 -12.00 4.54
CA ALA A 155 15.45 -10.96 5.58
C ALA A 155 14.58 -11.40 6.77
N ASN A 156 14.70 -10.74 7.92
CA ASN A 156 13.77 -10.95 9.03
C ASN A 156 12.57 -10.01 8.83
N MET A 157 11.34 -10.54 8.92
CA MET A 157 10.12 -9.76 8.74
C MET A 157 9.43 -9.56 10.09
N LEU A 158 9.21 -8.31 10.50
CA LEU A 158 8.46 -7.92 11.70
C LEU A 158 7.18 -7.20 11.29
N PHE A 159 6.07 -7.94 11.25
CA PHE A 159 4.73 -7.39 11.04
C PHE A 159 4.23 -6.78 12.35
N ILE A 160 3.61 -5.61 12.29
CA ILE A 160 3.07 -4.92 13.48
C ILE A 160 1.64 -4.46 13.21
N ASP A 161 0.69 -4.92 14.02
CA ASP A 161 -0.66 -4.36 14.03
C ASP A 161 -0.64 -2.99 14.72
N GLN A 162 -0.99 -1.93 13.99
CA GLN A 162 -0.99 -0.57 14.50
C GLN A 162 -1.98 0.30 13.71
N PRO A 163 -2.54 1.36 14.31
CA PRO A 163 -2.43 1.78 15.72
C PRO A 163 -3.29 0.91 16.65
N THR A 164 -3.43 1.29 17.93
CA THR A 164 -4.28 0.61 18.91
C THR A 164 -5.69 0.33 18.39
N GLY A 165 -6.16 -0.91 18.51
CA GLY A 165 -7.45 -1.38 18.01
C GLY A 165 -7.39 -2.12 16.67
N THR A 166 -6.26 -2.05 15.97
CA THR A 166 -6.01 -2.74 14.69
C THR A 166 -5.66 -4.21 14.92
N GLY A 167 -6.24 -5.14 14.17
CA GLY A 167 -5.94 -6.58 14.30
C GLY A 167 -6.00 -7.06 15.75
N TYR A 168 -4.91 -7.63 16.29
CA TYR A 168 -4.85 -8.01 17.70
C TYR A 168 -4.40 -6.90 18.66
N SER A 169 -4.02 -5.71 18.20
CA SER A 169 -3.61 -4.60 19.05
C SER A 169 -4.78 -4.02 19.85
N TYR A 170 -4.57 -3.70 21.13
CA TYR A 170 -5.66 -3.35 22.06
C TYR A 170 -5.23 -2.30 23.09
N GLY A 171 -6.18 -1.64 23.74
CA GLY A 171 -5.92 -0.72 24.84
C GLY A 171 -7.20 -0.23 25.50
N PRO A 172 -7.16 0.21 26.77
CA PRO A 172 -8.34 0.60 27.54
C PRO A 172 -8.98 1.89 27.00
N PRO A 173 -10.31 1.96 26.78
CA PRO A 173 -10.93 3.16 26.22
C PRO A 173 -10.77 4.41 27.12
N PRO A 174 -10.55 5.60 26.55
CA PRO A 174 -10.30 5.89 25.14
C PRO A 174 -8.83 5.62 24.74
N SER A 175 -8.62 4.77 23.74
CA SER A 175 -7.30 4.28 23.32
C SER A 175 -6.96 4.45 21.84
N TYR A 176 -7.91 4.90 21.02
CA TYR A 176 -7.67 5.13 19.59
C TYR A 176 -6.68 6.29 19.37
N VAL A 177 -5.80 6.12 18.39
CA VAL A 177 -4.86 7.16 17.97
C VAL A 177 -5.53 8.03 16.89
N HIS A 178 -5.24 9.33 16.90
CA HIS A 178 -5.86 10.31 16.00
C HIS A 178 -4.89 10.98 15.00
N GLU A 179 -3.57 10.91 15.27
CA GLU A 179 -2.53 11.68 14.58
C GLU A 179 -1.26 10.84 14.35
N LEU A 180 -0.49 11.20 13.31
CA LEU A 180 0.68 10.44 12.83
C LEU A 180 1.92 10.56 13.74
N ASP A 181 2.07 11.67 14.45
CA ASP A 181 3.12 11.88 15.44
C ASP A 181 2.95 10.95 16.66
N VAL A 182 1.72 10.81 17.16
CA VAL A 182 1.38 9.86 18.23
C VAL A 182 1.57 8.42 17.77
N SER A 183 1.16 8.06 16.54
CA SER A 183 1.35 6.69 16.03
C SER A 183 2.83 6.34 15.85
N SER A 184 3.63 7.26 15.29
CA SER A 184 5.08 7.05 15.13
C SER A 184 5.82 7.01 16.47
N ALA A 185 5.42 7.82 17.46
CA ALA A 185 5.97 7.72 18.82
C ALA A 185 5.64 6.37 19.48
N ASN A 186 4.41 5.87 19.35
CA ASN A 186 4.00 4.55 19.83
C ASN A 186 4.84 3.43 19.18
N LEU A 187 5.04 3.49 17.85
CA LEU A 187 5.86 2.52 17.12
C LEU A 187 7.35 2.58 17.51
N VAL A 188 7.90 3.77 17.73
CA VAL A 188 9.26 3.94 18.27
C VAL A 188 9.39 3.31 19.66
N ASN A 189 8.40 3.48 20.53
CA ASN A 189 8.40 2.85 21.86
C ASN A 189 8.31 1.32 21.78
N LEU A 190 7.44 0.79 20.90
CA LEU A 190 7.31 -0.64 20.67
C LEU A 190 8.61 -1.24 20.12
N LEU A 191 9.23 -0.62 19.11
CA LEU A 191 10.52 -1.07 18.56
C LEU A 191 11.63 -1.03 19.61
N ALA A 192 11.68 0.01 20.46
CA ALA A 192 12.64 0.08 21.55
C ALA A 192 12.45 -1.06 22.57
N ARG A 193 11.21 -1.46 22.88
CA ARG A 193 10.90 -2.61 23.74
C ARG A 193 11.23 -3.94 23.05
N PHE A 194 10.86 -4.09 21.79
CA PHE A 194 11.21 -5.25 20.95
C PHE A 194 12.73 -5.47 20.95
N PHE A 195 13.51 -4.40 20.75
CA PHE A 195 14.97 -4.46 20.79
C PHE A 195 15.56 -4.73 22.19
N LYS A 196 14.86 -4.44 23.28
CA LYS A 196 15.28 -4.89 24.64
C LYS A 196 15.08 -6.42 24.82
N ILE A 197 14.14 -7.04 24.10
CA ILE A 197 13.79 -8.47 24.17
C ILE A 197 14.60 -9.31 23.16
N PHE A 198 14.79 -8.77 21.95
CA PHE A 198 15.53 -9.37 20.84
C PHE A 198 16.74 -8.49 20.47
N PRO A 199 17.79 -8.44 21.32
CA PRO A 199 18.92 -7.53 21.13
C PRO A 199 19.75 -7.81 19.88
N GLU A 200 19.61 -8.97 19.23
CA GLU A 200 20.32 -9.25 17.97
C GLU A 200 19.95 -8.27 16.85
N TYR A 201 18.74 -7.68 16.88
CA TYR A 201 18.27 -6.74 15.86
C TYR A 201 18.76 -5.29 16.05
N GLN A 202 19.32 -4.94 17.21
CA GLN A 202 19.81 -3.59 17.53
C GLN A 202 20.94 -3.08 16.61
N ASN A 203 21.58 -4.00 15.87
CA ASN A 203 22.74 -3.74 15.02
C ASN A 203 22.53 -4.20 13.56
N MET A 204 21.32 -4.65 13.21
CA MET A 204 20.98 -5.05 11.83
C MET A 204 20.60 -3.83 10.99
N ASP A 205 20.81 -3.93 9.68
CA ASP A 205 20.27 -2.94 8.73
C ASP A 205 18.74 -2.96 8.82
N LEU A 206 18.16 -1.83 9.22
CA LEU A 206 16.72 -1.65 9.39
C LEU A 206 16.12 -1.01 8.14
N TYR A 207 15.01 -1.56 7.66
CA TYR A 207 14.15 -0.91 6.67
C TYR A 207 12.71 -0.93 7.15
N LEU A 208 11.95 0.10 6.80
CA LEU A 208 10.52 0.18 7.06
C LEU A 208 9.76 -0.05 5.75
N CYS A 209 8.82 -0.97 5.75
CA CYS A 209 8.14 -1.50 4.58
C CYS A 209 6.63 -1.50 4.81
N GLY A 210 5.84 -1.48 3.74
CA GLY A 210 4.39 -1.55 3.85
C GLY A 210 3.70 -0.95 2.64
N GLU A 211 2.39 -0.82 2.73
CA GLU A 211 1.53 -0.41 1.61
C GLU A 211 0.39 0.54 2.00
N SER A 212 -0.27 1.12 0.99
CA SER A 212 -1.51 1.88 1.18
C SER A 212 -1.30 3.09 2.12
N PHE A 213 -2.14 3.27 3.15
CA PHE A 213 -1.96 4.30 4.18
C PHE A 213 -0.64 4.19 4.97
N ALA A 214 0.12 3.09 4.87
CA ALA A 214 1.50 3.06 5.37
C ALA A 214 2.42 4.06 4.64
N GLY A 215 2.01 4.57 3.46
CA GLY A 215 2.60 5.76 2.85
C GLY A 215 2.59 7.01 3.75
N GLN A 216 1.69 7.08 4.73
CA GLN A 216 1.70 8.09 5.80
C GLN A 216 2.51 7.62 7.02
N TYR A 217 2.30 6.38 7.48
CA TYR A 217 2.96 5.86 8.69
C TYR A 217 4.49 5.75 8.56
N ILE A 218 4.98 5.24 7.43
CA ILE A 218 6.38 4.88 7.23
C ILE A 218 7.31 6.10 7.23
N PRO A 219 7.04 7.20 6.50
CA PRO A 219 7.88 8.39 6.56
C PRO A 219 7.88 9.07 7.93
N TYR A 220 6.74 9.06 8.64
CA TYR A 220 6.65 9.56 10.01
C TYR A 220 7.49 8.73 10.98
N LEU A 221 7.39 7.39 10.92
CA LEU A 221 8.22 6.49 11.71
C LEU A 221 9.71 6.62 11.34
N ALA A 222 10.05 6.74 10.06
CA ALA A 222 11.42 6.95 9.59
C ALA A 222 12.02 8.23 10.18
N GLN A 223 11.28 9.34 10.13
CA GLN A 223 11.72 10.61 10.71
C GLN A 223 11.88 10.50 12.24
N ALA A 224 10.92 9.88 12.94
CA ALA A 224 10.99 9.67 14.39
C ALA A 224 12.18 8.78 14.82
N ILE A 225 12.52 7.76 14.02
CA ILE A 225 13.72 6.93 14.23
C ILE A 225 15.01 7.73 13.98
N LEU A 226 15.05 8.58 12.95
CA LEU A 226 16.23 9.38 12.61
C LEU A 226 16.49 10.57 13.56
N ASP A 227 15.50 10.95 14.36
CA ASP A 227 15.60 12.04 15.33
C ASP A 227 15.72 11.55 16.80
N THR A 228 15.60 10.25 17.05
CA THR A 228 15.75 9.64 18.39
C THR A 228 17.08 8.94 18.57
N ASN A 229 17.52 8.80 19.83
CA ASN A 229 18.69 8.01 20.21
C ASN A 229 18.33 6.65 20.85
N ILE A 230 17.04 6.34 21.04
CA ILE A 230 16.61 5.09 21.69
C ILE A 230 16.60 3.89 20.74
N ILE A 231 16.60 4.15 19.43
CA ILE A 231 16.70 3.14 18.37
C ILE A 231 18.11 3.21 17.80
N THR A 232 18.92 2.17 18.06
CA THR A 232 20.32 2.11 17.58
C THR A 232 20.46 1.43 16.23
N SER A 233 19.46 0.67 15.79
CA SER A 233 19.49 -0.05 14.51
C SER A 233 19.61 0.94 13.35
N PRO A 234 20.64 0.83 12.49
CA PRO A 234 20.84 1.79 11.41
C PRO A 234 19.73 1.68 10.37
N LEU A 235 18.82 2.65 10.36
CA LEU A 235 17.81 2.81 9.30
C LEU A 235 18.51 3.07 7.96
N LYS A 236 18.33 2.18 6.99
CA LYS A 236 18.94 2.25 5.66
C LYS A 236 17.99 2.73 4.58
N GLY A 237 16.69 2.51 4.75
CA GLY A 237 15.70 2.97 3.80
C GLY A 237 14.26 2.63 4.16
N ILE A 238 13.37 3.09 3.30
CA ILE A 238 11.94 2.78 3.34
C ILE A 238 11.48 2.20 2.00
N ILE A 239 10.45 1.36 2.03
CA ILE A 239 9.83 0.72 0.88
C ILE A 239 8.31 0.89 1.01
N ILE A 240 7.67 1.58 0.08
CA ILE A 240 6.23 1.85 0.14
C ILE A 240 5.59 1.36 -1.17
N GLY A 241 4.74 0.36 -1.05
CA GLY A 241 3.87 -0.11 -2.13
C GLY A 241 2.59 0.71 -2.19
N ASN A 242 2.14 1.06 -3.41
CA ASN A 242 0.81 1.58 -3.69
C ASN A 242 0.34 2.61 -2.63
N GLY A 243 1.20 3.58 -2.33
CA GLY A 243 1.11 4.34 -1.07
C GLY A 243 0.28 5.61 -1.16
N TRP A 244 -0.54 5.87 -0.14
CA TRP A 244 -1.18 7.17 0.07
C TRP A 244 -0.19 8.12 0.76
N ILE A 245 0.33 9.11 0.03
CA ILE A 245 1.48 9.94 0.45
C ILE A 245 1.19 11.44 0.27
N ASP A 246 0.65 11.84 -0.88
CA ASP A 246 0.42 13.23 -1.28
C ASP A 246 -1.01 13.44 -1.83
N PRO A 247 -1.96 13.88 -0.99
CA PRO A 247 -3.34 14.10 -1.43
C PRO A 247 -3.46 15.15 -2.54
N VAL A 248 -2.57 16.16 -2.60
CA VAL A 248 -2.63 17.24 -3.61
C VAL A 248 -2.41 16.69 -5.02
N ASN A 249 -1.56 15.68 -5.15
CA ASN A 249 -1.24 15.07 -6.44
C ASN A 249 -2.02 13.78 -6.72
N GLN A 250 -2.39 13.00 -5.69
CA GLN A 250 -3.05 11.72 -5.87
C GLN A 250 -4.57 11.84 -6.09
N TYR A 251 -5.32 12.68 -5.35
CA TYR A 251 -6.77 12.81 -5.55
C TYR A 251 -7.16 13.19 -7.00
N PRO A 252 -6.55 14.20 -7.66
CA PRO A 252 -6.93 14.56 -9.03
C PRO A 252 -6.55 13.46 -10.06
N ALA A 253 -5.48 12.70 -9.77
CA ALA A 253 -4.94 11.70 -10.67
C ALA A 253 -5.84 10.46 -10.84
N TYR A 254 -6.78 10.21 -9.93
CA TYR A 254 -7.83 9.20 -10.12
C TYR A 254 -8.59 9.41 -11.43
N SER A 255 -8.92 10.67 -11.76
CA SER A 255 -9.62 11.00 -13.00
C SER A 255 -8.73 10.81 -14.23
N ASP A 256 -7.47 11.24 -14.18
CA ASP A 256 -6.49 11.07 -15.24
C ASP A 256 -6.27 9.58 -15.56
N PHE A 257 -6.11 8.74 -14.53
CA PHE A 257 -5.98 7.29 -14.66
C PHE A 257 -7.25 6.62 -15.19
N ALA A 258 -8.42 6.92 -14.62
CA ALA A 258 -9.69 6.34 -15.03
C ALA A 258 -10.06 6.68 -16.50
N PHE A 259 -9.71 7.88 -16.98
CA PHE A 259 -9.85 8.24 -18.39
C PHE A 259 -8.79 7.55 -19.27
N LYS A 260 -7.54 7.46 -18.83
CA LYS A 260 -6.42 6.83 -19.57
C LYS A 260 -6.63 5.33 -19.79
N VAL A 261 -7.10 4.61 -18.77
CA VAL A 261 -7.33 3.15 -18.84
C VAL A 261 -8.75 2.78 -19.30
N GLY A 262 -9.61 3.77 -19.55
CA GLY A 262 -10.92 3.58 -20.17
C GLY A 262 -12.06 3.18 -19.23
N LEU A 263 -11.88 3.27 -17.91
CA LEU A 263 -12.93 3.03 -16.91
C LEU A 263 -14.10 3.99 -17.07
N VAL A 264 -13.80 5.26 -17.35
CA VAL A 264 -14.80 6.30 -17.59
C VAL A 264 -14.59 6.89 -18.98
N ASN A 265 -15.60 6.82 -19.84
CA ASN A 265 -15.52 7.44 -21.16
C ASN A 265 -15.47 8.97 -21.02
N PRO A 266 -14.42 9.67 -21.49
CA PRO A 266 -14.27 11.12 -21.31
C PRO A 266 -15.39 11.99 -21.92
N SER A 267 -16.20 11.46 -22.83
CA SER A 267 -17.35 12.16 -23.44
C SER A 267 -18.70 11.78 -22.82
N SER A 268 -18.71 11.04 -21.72
CA SER A 268 -19.93 10.62 -21.03
C SER A 268 -20.38 11.61 -19.93
N LYS A 269 -21.68 11.56 -19.56
CA LYS A 269 -22.20 12.27 -18.39
C LYS A 269 -21.47 11.90 -17.09
N ALA A 270 -20.98 10.67 -16.98
CA ALA A 270 -20.18 10.23 -15.82
C ALA A 270 -18.85 10.98 -15.73
N ALA A 271 -18.17 11.22 -16.86
CA ALA A 271 -16.96 12.04 -16.87
C ALA A 271 -17.21 13.49 -16.42
N ASP A 272 -18.40 14.04 -16.67
CA ASP A 272 -18.77 15.38 -16.19
C ASP A 272 -19.02 15.41 -14.68
N LEU A 273 -19.55 14.33 -14.09
CA LEU A 273 -19.63 14.15 -12.63
C LEU A 273 -18.22 14.06 -12.01
N VAL A 274 -17.36 13.19 -12.54
CA VAL A 274 -15.97 13.04 -12.07
C VAL A 274 -15.20 14.37 -12.15
N ARG A 275 -15.34 15.12 -13.26
CA ARG A 275 -14.77 16.48 -13.39
C ARG A 275 -15.36 17.46 -12.38
N GLY A 276 -16.63 17.32 -12.04
CA GLY A 276 -17.31 18.10 -11.00
C GLY A 276 -16.65 17.89 -9.63
N GLU A 277 -16.40 16.64 -9.24
CA GLU A 277 -15.72 16.32 -7.98
C GLU A 277 -14.25 16.75 -7.98
N VAL A 278 -13.51 16.54 -9.08
CA VAL A 278 -12.13 17.04 -9.23
C VAL A 278 -12.08 18.56 -9.11
N LYS A 279 -13.07 19.28 -9.66
CA LYS A 279 -13.16 20.73 -9.53
C LYS A 279 -13.41 21.16 -8.08
N LYS A 280 -14.33 20.51 -7.35
CA LYS A 280 -14.57 20.78 -5.93
C LYS A 280 -13.30 20.56 -5.10
N CYS A 281 -12.61 19.45 -5.33
CA CYS A 281 -11.35 19.10 -4.69
C CYS A 281 -10.27 20.18 -4.93
N ASN A 282 -10.00 20.54 -6.19
CA ASN A 282 -9.01 21.57 -6.52
C ASN A 282 -9.38 22.93 -5.92
N GLN A 283 -10.66 23.33 -5.97
CA GLN A 283 -11.12 24.57 -5.34
C GLN A 283 -10.92 24.57 -3.82
N TRP A 284 -11.10 23.43 -3.16
CA TRP A 284 -10.81 23.28 -1.73
C TRP A 284 -9.31 23.42 -1.47
N ILE A 285 -8.46 22.72 -2.22
CA ILE A 285 -6.99 22.77 -2.11
C ILE A 285 -6.48 24.21 -2.32
N GLU A 286 -6.94 24.88 -3.37
CA GLU A 286 -6.55 26.27 -3.69
C GLU A 286 -7.01 27.29 -2.63
N SER A 287 -8.07 26.99 -1.87
CA SER A 287 -8.64 27.88 -0.86
C SER A 287 -8.08 27.68 0.55
N ASN A 288 -7.26 26.65 0.79
CA ASN A 288 -6.76 26.28 2.12
C ASN A 288 -5.24 26.41 2.22
N ASN A 289 -4.77 27.11 3.26
CA ASN A 289 -3.33 27.30 3.52
C ASN A 289 -2.65 26.08 4.17
N THR A 290 -3.43 25.12 4.66
CA THR A 290 -2.98 23.91 5.35
C THR A 290 -3.67 22.71 4.72
N ILE A 291 -2.88 21.76 4.22
CA ILE A 291 -3.41 20.53 3.61
C ILE A 291 -3.33 19.41 4.66
N PRO A 292 -4.46 18.81 5.08
CA PRO A 292 -4.50 17.61 5.92
C PRO A 292 -4.24 16.35 5.08
N VAL A 293 -4.06 15.21 5.75
CA VAL A 293 -3.85 13.89 5.12
C VAL A 293 -5.08 13.40 4.34
N ASN A 294 -6.28 13.69 4.85
CA ASN A 294 -7.56 13.37 4.22
C ASN A 294 -8.32 14.67 3.88
N ILE A 295 -8.86 14.76 2.66
CA ILE A 295 -9.62 15.92 2.19
C ILE A 295 -11.03 15.47 1.80
N GLU A 296 -12.00 15.69 2.69
CA GLU A 296 -13.42 15.32 2.48
C GLU A 296 -13.99 15.83 1.15
N ALA A 297 -13.58 17.03 0.71
CA ALA A 297 -13.99 17.61 -0.58
C ALA A 297 -13.44 16.89 -1.83
N CYS A 298 -12.52 15.94 -1.65
CA CYS A 298 -11.90 15.14 -2.71
C CYS A 298 -12.34 13.67 -2.73
N GLU A 299 -12.90 13.15 -1.62
CA GLU A 299 -13.37 11.76 -1.52
C GLU A 299 -14.40 11.39 -2.60
N GLY A 300 -15.25 12.36 -2.98
CA GLY A 300 -16.26 12.17 -4.04
C GLY A 300 -15.68 11.77 -5.41
N ILE A 301 -14.39 12.02 -5.69
CA ILE A 301 -13.76 11.67 -6.97
C ILE A 301 -13.76 10.15 -7.18
N LEU A 302 -13.31 9.39 -6.17
CA LEU A 302 -13.23 7.93 -6.27
C LEU A 302 -14.62 7.32 -6.36
N SER A 303 -15.56 7.78 -5.51
CA SER A 303 -16.96 7.34 -5.55
C SER A 303 -17.62 7.62 -6.90
N ALA A 304 -17.41 8.81 -7.49
CA ALA A 304 -17.96 9.13 -8.81
C ALA A 304 -17.41 8.23 -9.93
N ILE A 305 -16.17 7.74 -9.80
CA ILE A 305 -15.59 6.74 -10.71
C ILE A 305 -16.24 5.38 -10.47
N THR A 306 -16.25 4.86 -9.24
CA THR A 306 -16.80 3.53 -8.94
C THR A 306 -18.30 3.44 -9.24
N ASP A 307 -19.09 4.47 -8.90
CA ASP A 307 -20.52 4.54 -9.17
C ASP A 307 -20.83 4.52 -10.68
N SER A 308 -19.96 5.12 -11.50
CA SER A 308 -20.10 5.09 -12.96
C SER A 308 -19.88 3.71 -13.59
N THR A 309 -19.27 2.77 -12.84
CA THR A 309 -19.06 1.37 -13.26
C THR A 309 -20.15 0.42 -12.79
N VAL A 310 -21.15 0.91 -12.05
CA VAL A 310 -22.19 0.06 -11.46
C VAL A 310 -23.03 -0.62 -12.53
N GLN A 311 -23.08 -1.95 -12.49
CA GLN A 311 -23.82 -2.79 -13.42
C GLN A 311 -24.60 -3.89 -12.68
N THR A 312 -25.75 -4.29 -13.22
CA THR A 312 -26.54 -5.39 -12.65
C THR A 312 -26.18 -6.71 -13.34
N VAL A 313 -25.61 -7.65 -12.60
CA VAL A 313 -25.26 -9.00 -13.06
C VAL A 313 -26.06 -10.00 -12.23
N ASN A 314 -26.83 -10.89 -12.86
CA ASN A 314 -27.66 -11.90 -12.18
C ASN A 314 -28.54 -11.34 -11.04
N SER A 315 -29.17 -10.18 -11.27
CA SER A 315 -29.98 -9.42 -10.29
C SER A 315 -29.21 -8.84 -9.09
N GLN A 316 -27.89 -8.93 -9.07
CA GLN A 316 -27.02 -8.30 -8.08
C GLN A 316 -26.34 -7.06 -8.68
N LYS A 317 -26.27 -5.96 -7.93
CA LYS A 317 -25.46 -4.81 -8.32
C LYS A 317 -23.99 -5.10 -8.04
N MET A 318 -23.16 -4.89 -9.05
CA MET A 318 -21.70 -5.02 -9.03
C MET A 318 -21.07 -3.69 -9.40
N CYS A 319 -19.86 -3.43 -8.95
CA CYS A 319 -19.01 -2.28 -9.27
C CYS A 319 -17.57 -2.76 -9.53
N LEU A 320 -16.74 -1.89 -10.09
CA LEU A 320 -15.30 -2.06 -10.15
C LEU A 320 -14.70 -2.33 -8.76
N ASN A 321 -13.70 -3.21 -8.69
CA ASN A 321 -12.85 -3.32 -7.51
C ASN A 321 -11.82 -2.17 -7.52
N MET A 322 -11.82 -1.31 -6.49
CA MET A 322 -10.89 -0.17 -6.39
C MET A 322 -9.42 -0.56 -6.18
N TYR A 323 -9.15 -1.80 -5.78
CA TYR A 323 -7.80 -2.34 -5.60
C TYR A 323 -7.24 -3.01 -6.88
N ASP A 324 -8.11 -3.45 -7.80
CA ASP A 324 -7.73 -4.03 -9.09
C ASP A 324 -8.78 -3.73 -10.15
N VAL A 325 -8.45 -2.84 -11.10
CA VAL A 325 -9.35 -2.41 -12.17
C VAL A 325 -9.77 -3.52 -13.16
N ARG A 326 -9.15 -4.70 -13.09
CA ARG A 326 -9.53 -5.90 -13.85
C ARG A 326 -10.67 -6.67 -13.20
N LEU A 327 -10.95 -6.42 -11.93
CA LEU A 327 -11.90 -7.16 -11.10
C LEU A 327 -13.17 -6.37 -10.81
N VAL A 328 -14.21 -7.09 -10.39
CA VAL A 328 -15.50 -6.53 -9.95
C VAL A 328 -15.88 -7.13 -8.60
N ASP A 329 -16.59 -6.35 -7.80
CA ASP A 329 -17.12 -6.73 -6.50
C ASP A 329 -18.59 -6.30 -6.41
N THR A 330 -19.29 -6.82 -5.41
CA THR A 330 -20.64 -6.44 -5.02
C THR A 330 -20.71 -4.94 -4.67
N TYR A 331 -21.78 -4.26 -5.07
CA TYR A 331 -22.02 -2.87 -4.67
C TYR A 331 -22.75 -2.83 -3.32
N PRO A 332 -22.33 -2.01 -2.33
CA PRO A 332 -21.32 -0.94 -2.41
C PRO A 332 -19.93 -1.34 -1.88
N ALA A 333 -19.58 -2.63 -1.82
CA ALA A 333 -18.28 -3.06 -1.32
C ALA A 333 -17.12 -2.67 -2.25
N CYS A 334 -17.29 -2.83 -3.57
CA CYS A 334 -16.40 -2.28 -4.62
C CYS A 334 -14.90 -2.51 -4.39
N GLY A 335 -14.53 -3.67 -3.80
CA GLY A 335 -13.17 -4.05 -3.42
C GLY A 335 -13.09 -4.58 -1.99
N LEU A 336 -13.99 -4.18 -1.10
CA LEU A 336 -13.99 -4.56 0.32
C LEU A 336 -14.35 -6.03 0.61
N THR A 337 -14.61 -6.87 -0.40
CA THR A 337 -14.67 -8.35 -0.23
C THR A 337 -13.47 -9.09 -0.83
N TRP A 338 -12.50 -8.36 -1.39
CA TRP A 338 -11.27 -8.89 -1.98
C TRP A 338 -10.09 -8.69 -1.01
N PRO A 339 -9.12 -9.64 -0.94
CA PRO A 339 -9.07 -10.88 -1.70
C PRO A 339 -9.98 -12.00 -1.14
N PRO A 340 -10.34 -13.02 -1.94
CA PRO A 340 -11.23 -14.11 -1.51
C PRO A 340 -10.79 -14.85 -0.23
N GLU A 341 -9.49 -14.83 0.06
CA GLU A 341 -8.84 -15.39 1.25
C GLU A 341 -9.37 -14.81 2.57
N LEU A 342 -9.88 -13.57 2.58
CA LEU A 342 -10.43 -12.93 3.78
C LEU A 342 -11.57 -13.74 4.42
N ALA A 343 -12.37 -14.42 3.62
CA ALA A 343 -13.48 -15.27 4.08
C ALA A 343 -13.02 -16.47 4.93
N ASP A 344 -11.79 -16.97 4.70
CA ASP A 344 -11.19 -18.09 5.44
C ASP A 344 -10.17 -17.60 6.50
N ILE A 345 -9.46 -16.50 6.25
CA ILE A 345 -8.49 -15.90 7.19
C ILE A 345 -9.20 -15.31 8.42
N THR A 346 -10.30 -14.59 8.24
CA THR A 346 -11.04 -13.95 9.34
C THR A 346 -11.49 -14.95 10.42
N PRO A 347 -12.20 -16.05 10.09
CA PRO A 347 -12.55 -17.06 11.08
C PRO A 347 -11.32 -17.83 11.59
N TYR A 348 -10.28 -18.04 10.78
CA TYR A 348 -9.05 -18.70 11.22
C TYR A 348 -8.33 -17.92 12.34
N LEU A 349 -8.04 -16.63 12.13
CA LEU A 349 -7.40 -15.75 13.13
C LEU A 349 -8.31 -15.49 14.34
N SER A 350 -9.63 -15.68 14.20
CA SER A 350 -10.56 -15.58 15.32
C SER A 350 -10.55 -16.81 16.25
N ARG A 351 -10.04 -17.97 15.81
CA ARG A 351 -10.00 -19.21 16.61
C ARG A 351 -9.17 -19.06 17.89
N ALA A 352 -9.66 -19.66 18.97
CA ALA A 352 -8.98 -19.65 20.27
C ALA A 352 -7.62 -20.38 20.28
N ASP A 353 -7.45 -21.45 19.49
CA ASP A 353 -6.18 -22.17 19.40
C ASP A 353 -5.13 -21.40 18.56
N VAL A 354 -5.55 -20.70 17.51
CA VAL A 354 -4.70 -19.79 16.72
C VAL A 354 -4.28 -18.58 17.56
N LYS A 355 -5.22 -17.89 18.21
CA LYS A 355 -4.93 -16.83 19.20
C LYS A 355 -3.99 -17.31 20.29
N SER A 356 -4.12 -18.56 20.75
CA SER A 356 -3.24 -19.12 21.77
C SER A 356 -1.85 -19.50 21.27
N ALA A 357 -1.70 -19.89 20.01
CA ALA A 357 -0.39 -20.13 19.40
C ALA A 357 0.36 -18.81 19.17
N LEU A 358 -0.36 -17.73 18.86
CA LEU A 358 0.16 -16.39 18.61
C LEU A 358 0.37 -15.54 19.87
N HIS A 359 0.09 -16.07 21.07
CA HIS A 359 0.11 -15.31 22.34
C HIS A 359 -0.81 -14.06 22.34
N ALA A 360 -1.90 -14.13 21.56
CA ALA A 360 -2.82 -13.02 21.30
C ALA A 360 -4.07 -13.01 22.22
N GLN A 361 -4.15 -13.88 23.23
CA GLN A 361 -5.38 -14.13 24.01
C GLN A 361 -5.88 -12.92 24.83
N ALA A 362 -5.04 -11.90 25.02
CA ALA A 362 -5.44 -10.64 25.64
C ALA A 362 -6.42 -9.82 24.77
N HIS A 363 -6.40 -10.03 23.45
CA HIS A 363 -7.40 -9.50 22.53
C HIS A 363 -8.64 -10.42 22.51
N SER A 364 -9.72 -9.98 23.17
CA SER A 364 -10.91 -10.81 23.40
C SER A 364 -11.92 -10.83 22.24
N ALA A 365 -11.89 -9.85 21.34
CA ALA A 365 -12.78 -9.79 20.19
C ALA A 365 -12.33 -10.76 19.08
N ASP A 366 -13.21 -10.99 18.10
CA ASP A 366 -12.83 -11.67 16.86
C ASP A 366 -11.88 -10.80 16.04
N TRP A 367 -10.92 -11.43 15.36
CA TRP A 367 -10.01 -10.69 14.49
C TRP A 367 -10.81 -10.21 13.28
N VAL A 368 -10.56 -8.96 12.88
CA VAL A 368 -11.05 -8.37 11.64
C VAL A 368 -9.86 -7.78 10.91
N GLU A 369 -9.91 -7.84 9.57
CA GLU A 369 -8.90 -7.27 8.68
C GLU A 369 -8.69 -5.78 8.98
N CYS A 370 -9.73 -4.96 8.76
CA CYS A 370 -9.72 -3.53 9.04
C CYS A 370 -10.75 -3.19 10.12
N GLU A 371 -10.34 -2.53 11.21
CA GLU A 371 -11.24 -2.06 12.27
C GLU A 371 -11.79 -0.66 11.94
N PRO A 372 -13.09 -0.50 11.60
CA PRO A 372 -13.63 0.78 11.15
C PRO A 372 -13.57 1.87 12.23
N ARG A 373 -13.56 1.51 13.52
CA ARG A 373 -13.40 2.49 14.62
C ARG A 373 -12.00 3.09 14.65
N VAL A 374 -10.97 2.37 14.21
CA VAL A 374 -9.63 2.96 14.04
C VAL A 374 -9.66 3.97 12.90
N GLY A 375 -10.13 3.56 11.71
CA GLY A 375 -10.27 4.45 10.55
C GLY A 375 -11.06 5.73 10.85
N ASN A 376 -12.22 5.61 11.50
CA ASN A 376 -13.07 6.74 11.87
C ASN A 376 -12.46 7.70 12.91
N ASN A 377 -11.45 7.26 13.68
CA ASN A 377 -10.76 8.10 14.65
C ASN A 377 -9.43 8.65 14.09
N PHE A 378 -8.80 7.97 13.12
CA PHE A 378 -7.49 8.32 12.55
C PHE A 378 -7.63 9.18 11.27
N TRP A 379 -8.24 10.35 11.39
CA TRP A 379 -8.34 11.30 10.25
C TRP A 379 -7.09 12.19 10.11
N ALA A 380 -6.16 12.15 11.06
CA ALA A 380 -4.89 12.89 11.04
C ALA A 380 -5.08 14.38 10.69
N LYS A 381 -6.00 15.03 11.42
CA LYS A 381 -6.56 16.36 11.07
C LYS A 381 -5.56 17.50 11.21
N THR A 382 -4.52 17.32 12.03
CA THR A 382 -3.47 18.31 12.26
C THR A 382 -2.11 17.89 11.70
N SER A 383 -1.87 16.58 11.56
CA SER A 383 -0.73 16.03 10.82
C SER A 383 -0.71 16.53 9.38
N GLN A 384 0.50 16.76 8.86
CA GLN A 384 0.70 17.12 7.46
C GLN A 384 0.96 15.87 6.62
N PRO A 385 0.56 15.83 5.33
CA PRO A 385 0.89 14.73 4.43
C PRO A 385 2.38 14.38 4.44
N SER A 386 2.66 13.09 4.49
CA SER A 386 4.00 12.53 4.65
C SER A 386 4.99 12.93 3.55
N ILE A 387 4.52 13.34 2.36
CA ILE A 387 5.33 13.92 1.28
C ILE A 387 6.25 15.05 1.77
N ASN A 388 5.82 15.82 2.78
CA ASN A 388 6.62 16.90 3.37
C ASN A 388 7.88 16.43 4.12
N LEU A 389 7.99 15.13 4.42
CA LEU A 389 9.15 14.51 5.03
C LEU A 389 10.14 13.96 3.99
N PHE A 390 9.68 13.62 2.77
CA PHE A 390 10.49 12.96 1.74
C PHE A 390 11.82 13.66 1.42
N PRO A 391 11.91 15.00 1.27
CA PRO A 391 13.19 15.65 0.96
C PRO A 391 14.26 15.38 2.02
N LYS A 392 13.90 15.43 3.31
CA LYS A 392 14.83 15.16 4.43
C LYS A 392 15.18 13.69 4.57
N LEU A 393 14.25 12.79 4.21
CA LEU A 393 14.49 11.35 4.22
C LEU A 393 15.45 10.97 3.08
N LEU A 394 15.24 11.48 1.87
CA LEU A 394 16.09 11.23 0.70
C LEU A 394 17.53 11.74 0.87
N ASP A 395 17.74 12.77 1.68
CA ASP A 395 19.09 13.24 2.07
C ASP A 395 19.83 12.27 3.03
N LYS A 396 19.12 11.36 3.71
CA LYS A 396 19.66 10.48 4.77
C LYS A 396 19.63 8.99 4.45
N ILE A 397 18.59 8.51 3.76
CA ILE A 397 18.27 7.09 3.56
C ILE A 397 17.75 6.83 2.13
N LYS A 398 17.73 5.56 1.71
CA LYS A 398 17.11 5.16 0.44
C LYS A 398 15.57 5.15 0.55
N VAL A 399 14.88 5.51 -0.52
CA VAL A 399 13.41 5.41 -0.61
C VAL A 399 13.06 4.60 -1.85
N MET A 400 12.32 3.52 -1.69
CA MET A 400 11.65 2.83 -2.78
C MET A 400 10.16 3.14 -2.72
N LEU A 401 9.62 3.60 -3.84
CA LEU A 401 8.19 3.62 -4.11
C LEU A 401 7.91 2.58 -5.19
N PHE A 402 6.91 1.73 -4.99
CA PHE A 402 6.40 0.86 -6.05
C PHE A 402 4.89 1.00 -6.21
N SER A 403 4.38 0.74 -7.40
CA SER A 403 2.94 0.77 -7.68
C SER A 403 2.57 -0.34 -8.64
N GLY A 404 1.54 -1.10 -8.33
CA GLY A 404 0.87 -1.97 -9.30
C GLY A 404 0.16 -1.14 -10.37
N ASP A 405 0.28 -1.54 -11.64
CA ASP A 405 -0.32 -0.82 -12.77
C ASP A 405 -1.85 -0.99 -12.92
N GLN A 406 -2.47 -1.85 -12.10
CA GLN A 406 -3.92 -2.10 -12.07
C GLN A 406 -4.63 -1.51 -10.84
N ASP A 407 -3.92 -0.84 -9.94
CA ASP A 407 -4.51 -0.18 -8.77
C ASP A 407 -5.23 1.13 -9.15
N LEU A 408 -6.43 1.36 -8.62
CA LEU A 408 -7.16 2.63 -8.73
C LEU A 408 -6.99 3.50 -7.47
N ILE A 409 -7.21 2.96 -6.27
CA ILE A 409 -7.23 3.73 -5.02
C ILE A 409 -5.86 4.36 -4.69
N CYS A 410 -4.75 3.76 -5.11
CA CYS A 410 -3.44 4.40 -5.05
C CYS A 410 -2.71 4.31 -6.41
N CYS A 411 -3.45 4.64 -7.48
CA CYS A 411 -3.01 4.48 -8.85
C CYS A 411 -1.62 5.08 -9.15
N HIS A 412 -0.87 4.37 -10.01
CA HIS A 412 0.50 4.72 -10.36
C HIS A 412 0.65 6.14 -10.95
N THR A 413 -0.38 6.63 -11.65
CA THR A 413 -0.45 8.02 -12.19
C THR A 413 -0.32 9.06 -11.07
N GLY A 414 -0.91 8.82 -9.90
CA GLY A 414 -0.80 9.69 -8.74
C GLY A 414 0.61 9.69 -8.14
N THR A 415 1.22 8.51 -8.02
CA THR A 415 2.61 8.35 -7.56
C THR A 415 3.60 9.04 -8.50
N GLU A 416 3.46 8.86 -9.82
CA GLU A 416 4.30 9.52 -10.83
C GLU A 416 4.19 11.05 -10.75
N ARG A 417 2.95 11.56 -10.71
CA ARG A 417 2.66 13.00 -10.61
C ARG A 417 3.18 13.61 -9.31
N MET A 418 3.10 12.89 -8.19
CA MET A 418 3.71 13.28 -6.92
C MET A 418 5.23 13.39 -7.05
N ILE A 419 5.91 12.41 -7.64
CA ILE A 419 7.38 12.43 -7.80
C ILE A 419 7.82 13.58 -8.72
N ASP A 420 7.13 13.81 -9.84
CA ASP A 420 7.41 14.93 -10.74
C ASP A 420 7.24 16.31 -10.07
N ASN A 421 6.44 16.38 -9.00
CA ASN A 421 6.20 17.60 -8.23
C ASN A 421 7.07 17.71 -6.96
N LEU A 422 7.62 16.61 -6.45
CA LEU A 422 8.55 16.56 -5.34
C LEU A 422 9.87 17.29 -5.68
N THR A 423 10.44 17.99 -4.71
CA THR A 423 11.78 18.61 -4.82
C THR A 423 12.71 18.02 -3.77
N TRP A 424 13.77 17.34 -4.21
CA TRP A 424 14.77 16.69 -3.35
C TRP A 424 16.17 16.86 -3.94
N GLY A 425 17.24 16.79 -3.15
CA GLY A 425 18.61 16.92 -3.66
C GLY A 425 18.86 18.17 -4.55
N GLY A 426 18.14 19.26 -4.31
CA GLY A 426 18.24 20.52 -5.05
C GLY A 426 17.54 20.59 -6.43
N ARG A 427 16.78 19.58 -6.86
CA ARG A 427 16.01 19.62 -8.14
C ARG A 427 14.59 19.07 -7.97
N ARG A 428 13.63 19.64 -8.71
CA ARG A 428 12.22 19.19 -8.77
C ARG A 428 12.06 18.12 -9.83
N GLY A 429 11.28 17.08 -9.51
CA GLY A 429 11.07 15.93 -10.39
C GLY A 429 12.39 15.20 -10.67
N TRP A 430 12.33 14.23 -11.57
CA TRP A 430 13.50 13.55 -12.10
C TRP A 430 14.37 14.47 -12.98
N THR A 431 15.67 14.22 -13.06
CA THR A 431 16.53 14.92 -14.03
C THR A 431 16.63 14.15 -15.36
N GLU A 432 17.23 14.77 -16.37
CA GLU A 432 17.48 14.16 -17.69
C GLU A 432 18.39 12.91 -17.61
N GLU A 433 19.16 12.76 -16.53
CA GLU A 433 20.04 11.60 -16.30
C GLU A 433 19.23 10.34 -15.93
N ALA A 434 18.09 10.50 -15.26
CA ALA A 434 17.22 9.39 -14.86
C ALA A 434 16.21 9.07 -15.97
N SER A 435 16.18 7.81 -16.41
CA SER A 435 15.24 7.32 -17.43
C SER A 435 14.53 6.06 -16.97
N ASN A 436 13.27 5.86 -17.42
CA ASN A 436 12.53 4.62 -17.18
C ASN A 436 13.21 3.47 -17.94
N GLN A 437 13.71 2.48 -17.22
CA GLN A 437 14.34 1.28 -17.77
C GLN A 437 13.37 0.09 -17.70
N PRO A 438 13.22 -0.71 -18.78
CA PRO A 438 12.37 -1.89 -18.74
C PRO A 438 13.01 -2.97 -17.86
N TRP A 439 12.28 -3.42 -16.86
CA TRP A 439 12.69 -4.49 -15.95
C TRP A 439 12.06 -5.81 -16.39
N LYS A 440 12.86 -6.89 -16.31
CA LYS A 440 12.45 -8.23 -16.71
C LYS A 440 12.86 -9.27 -15.68
N VAL A 441 11.93 -10.15 -15.33
CA VAL A 441 12.10 -11.28 -14.41
C VAL A 441 11.74 -12.58 -15.16
N ASN A 442 12.59 -13.57 -15.05
CA ASN A 442 12.62 -14.80 -15.86
C ASN A 442 12.50 -14.55 -17.38
N GLY A 443 13.09 -13.47 -17.89
CA GLY A 443 12.98 -13.03 -19.28
C GLY A 443 11.66 -12.34 -19.67
N SER A 444 10.59 -12.52 -18.90
CA SER A 444 9.30 -11.84 -19.04
C SER A 444 9.39 -10.37 -18.61
N TYR A 445 8.54 -9.51 -19.17
CA TYR A 445 8.41 -8.12 -18.72
C TYR A 445 7.76 -8.07 -17.34
N ALA A 446 8.41 -7.36 -16.41
CA ALA A 446 8.01 -7.25 -15.01
C ALA A 446 7.55 -5.83 -14.63
N GLY A 447 7.97 -4.82 -15.40
CA GLY A 447 7.66 -3.42 -15.09
C GLY A 447 8.67 -2.42 -15.64
N MET A 448 8.56 -1.19 -15.16
CA MET A 448 9.56 -0.13 -15.38
C MET A 448 10.27 0.21 -14.07
N TRP A 449 11.57 0.50 -14.17
CA TRP A 449 12.43 0.88 -13.04
C TRP A 449 13.08 2.24 -13.32
N ARG A 450 13.09 3.16 -12.35
CA ARG A 450 13.82 4.43 -12.42
C ARG A 450 14.46 4.71 -11.06
N GLU A 451 15.72 5.15 -11.06
CA GLU A 451 16.43 5.48 -9.82
C GLU A 451 17.24 6.76 -9.97
N GLU A 452 17.18 7.64 -8.97
CA GLU A 452 17.96 8.87 -8.91
C GLU A 452 17.99 9.46 -7.49
N ARG A 453 19.14 9.99 -7.05
CA ARG A 453 19.24 10.77 -5.79
C ARG A 453 18.53 10.08 -4.60
N ASN A 454 18.85 8.80 -4.37
CA ASN A 454 18.28 7.92 -3.34
C ASN A 454 16.79 7.55 -3.47
N LEU A 455 16.07 8.03 -4.49
CA LEU A 455 14.71 7.61 -4.83
C LEU A 455 14.74 6.53 -5.93
N THR A 456 14.19 5.35 -5.65
CA THR A 456 13.87 4.31 -6.62
C THR A 456 12.35 4.28 -6.82
N TYR A 457 11.88 4.31 -8.06
CA TYR A 457 10.48 4.09 -8.43
C TYR A 457 10.35 2.84 -9.32
N VAL A 458 9.36 1.99 -9.01
CA VAL A 458 9.06 0.78 -9.76
C VAL A 458 7.57 0.70 -10.10
N LEU A 459 7.25 0.74 -11.39
CA LEU A 459 5.91 0.42 -11.89
C LEU A 459 5.84 -1.09 -12.14
N VAL A 460 5.09 -1.83 -11.32
CA VAL A 460 4.98 -3.29 -11.38
C VAL A 460 3.85 -3.68 -12.33
N ALA A 461 4.16 -4.48 -13.34
CA ALA A 461 3.21 -4.83 -14.40
C ALA A 461 2.24 -5.96 -13.98
N ASN A 462 0.98 -5.82 -14.37
CA ASN A 462 -0.14 -6.73 -14.06
C ASN A 462 -0.43 -6.91 -12.56
N ALA A 463 -0.18 -5.89 -11.75
CA ALA A 463 -0.30 -5.95 -10.29
C ALA A 463 -1.37 -4.99 -9.75
N SER A 464 -2.08 -5.43 -8.71
CA SER A 464 -3.13 -4.69 -7.99
C SER A 464 -2.55 -3.72 -6.95
N HIS A 465 -3.39 -3.27 -6.01
CA HIS A 465 -2.97 -2.60 -4.79
C HIS A 465 -1.94 -3.44 -4.00
N MET A 466 -2.24 -4.72 -3.76
CA MET A 466 -1.37 -5.67 -3.08
C MET A 466 -0.42 -6.34 -4.09
N ALA A 467 0.49 -5.58 -4.70
CA ALA A 467 1.37 -6.13 -5.75
C ALA A 467 2.13 -7.43 -5.39
N PRO A 468 2.54 -7.70 -4.12
CA PRO A 468 3.15 -8.98 -3.77
C PRO A 468 2.19 -10.17 -3.75
N TYR A 469 0.87 -9.95 -3.62
CA TYR A 469 -0.15 -10.99 -3.77
C TYR A 469 -0.26 -11.44 -5.24
N ASP A 470 -0.28 -10.51 -6.21
CA ASP A 470 -0.38 -10.85 -7.65
C ASP A 470 0.89 -11.50 -8.21
N VAL A 471 2.05 -10.91 -7.92
CA VAL A 471 3.32 -11.24 -8.59
C VAL A 471 4.47 -11.43 -7.58
N PRO A 472 4.36 -12.40 -6.65
CA PRO A 472 5.29 -12.56 -5.51
C PRO A 472 6.76 -12.73 -5.92
N TYR A 473 7.04 -13.51 -6.98
CA TYR A 473 8.40 -13.67 -7.51
C TYR A 473 9.00 -12.36 -8.05
N VAL A 474 8.15 -11.47 -8.59
CA VAL A 474 8.56 -10.18 -9.14
C VAL A 474 8.84 -9.20 -8.01
N THR A 475 7.97 -9.10 -7.00
CA THR A 475 8.20 -8.20 -5.85
C THR A 475 9.36 -8.67 -4.96
N GLN A 476 9.62 -9.97 -4.85
CA GLN A 476 10.81 -10.49 -4.17
C GLN A 476 12.11 -10.13 -4.93
N ASP A 477 12.11 -10.14 -6.26
CA ASP A 477 13.26 -9.67 -7.08
C ASP A 477 13.53 -8.18 -6.86
N MET A 478 12.47 -7.36 -6.88
CA MET A 478 12.53 -5.93 -6.56
C MET A 478 13.13 -5.68 -5.17
N LEU A 479 12.66 -6.41 -4.15
CA LEU A 479 13.19 -6.34 -2.79
C LEU A 479 14.69 -6.66 -2.76
N VAL A 480 15.07 -7.83 -3.30
CA VAL A 480 16.46 -8.31 -3.32
C VAL A 480 17.40 -7.29 -3.96
N ARG A 481 16.97 -6.67 -5.07
CA ARG A 481 17.69 -5.60 -5.77
C ARG A 481 17.88 -4.38 -4.89
N PHE A 482 16.80 -3.84 -4.33
CA PHE A 482 16.83 -2.62 -3.51
C PHE A 482 17.69 -2.79 -2.26
N LEU A 483 17.59 -3.96 -1.60
CA LEU A 483 18.38 -4.32 -0.44
C LEU A 483 19.84 -4.66 -0.77
N GLY A 484 20.19 -4.86 -2.05
CA GLY A 484 21.53 -5.29 -2.46
C GLY A 484 21.90 -6.64 -1.85
N ILE A 485 20.99 -7.62 -1.94
CA ILE A 485 21.19 -8.98 -1.42
C ILE A 485 21.96 -9.81 -2.46
N ASP A 486 23.08 -10.39 -2.04
CA ASP A 486 23.86 -11.31 -2.88
C ASP A 486 23.23 -12.71 -2.85
N VAL A 487 22.31 -12.96 -3.78
CA VAL A 487 21.60 -14.25 -3.85
C VAL A 487 22.50 -15.38 -4.34
N MET A 488 23.54 -15.11 -5.11
CA MET A 488 24.50 -16.15 -5.51
C MET A 488 25.26 -16.69 -4.29
N LYS A 489 25.59 -15.84 -3.33
CA LYS A 489 26.15 -16.25 -2.04
C LYS A 489 25.13 -16.99 -1.15
N ALA A 490 23.84 -16.66 -1.24
CA ALA A 490 22.80 -17.27 -0.40
C ALA A 490 22.26 -18.62 -0.93
N ALA A 491 21.97 -18.71 -2.23
CA ALA A 491 21.32 -19.85 -2.87
C ALA A 491 22.28 -20.75 -3.66
N GLY A 492 23.51 -20.29 -3.93
CA GLY A 492 24.49 -21.03 -4.73
C GLY A 492 24.06 -21.23 -6.18
N PRO A 493 24.60 -22.26 -6.88
CA PRO A 493 24.29 -22.54 -8.29
C PRO A 493 22.83 -22.96 -8.57
N ALA A 494 21.99 -23.09 -7.54
CA ALA A 494 20.58 -23.46 -7.66
C ALA A 494 19.64 -22.26 -7.84
N ALA A 495 20.16 -21.03 -7.86
CA ALA A 495 19.38 -19.87 -8.30
C ALA A 495 19.13 -19.98 -9.81
N GLN A 496 17.88 -19.77 -10.26
CA GLN A 496 17.49 -20.02 -11.66
C GLN A 496 16.64 -18.91 -12.31
N ILE A 497 15.96 -18.05 -11.54
CA ILE A 497 15.24 -16.92 -12.14
C ILE A 497 16.27 -15.86 -12.55
N THR A 498 16.34 -15.58 -13.85
CA THR A 498 17.16 -14.48 -14.39
C THR A 498 16.41 -13.17 -14.28
N SER A 499 17.10 -12.09 -13.93
CA SER A 499 16.50 -10.76 -13.82
C SER A 499 17.42 -9.68 -14.38
N ARG A 500 16.87 -8.63 -14.98
CA ARG A 500 17.65 -7.49 -15.54
C ARG A 500 16.86 -6.20 -15.58
N ILE A 501 17.55 -5.07 -15.46
CA ILE A 501 17.01 -3.73 -15.73
C ILE A 501 17.69 -3.18 -16.98
N GLY A 502 16.90 -2.74 -17.97
CA GLY A 502 17.41 -2.16 -19.20
C GLY A 502 18.41 -3.06 -19.94
N GLY A 503 19.61 -2.52 -20.18
CA GLY A 503 20.73 -3.20 -20.85
C GLY A 503 21.70 -3.94 -19.92
N GLU A 504 21.42 -4.04 -18.63
CA GLU A 504 22.30 -4.71 -17.66
C GLU A 504 22.46 -6.22 -17.98
N PRO A 505 23.62 -6.82 -17.64
CA PRO A 505 23.75 -8.28 -17.60
C PRO A 505 22.68 -8.90 -16.70
N ALA A 506 22.14 -10.05 -17.11
CA ALA A 506 21.15 -10.75 -16.29
C ALA A 506 21.79 -11.22 -14.97
N THR A 507 21.24 -10.75 -13.85
CA THR A 507 21.57 -11.20 -12.49
C THR A 507 20.63 -12.34 -12.11
N THR A 508 21.17 -13.42 -11.54
CA THR A 508 20.34 -14.52 -11.05
C THR A 508 19.78 -14.18 -9.67
N VAL A 509 18.48 -14.35 -9.50
CA VAL A 509 17.75 -14.09 -8.25
C VAL A 509 16.90 -15.30 -7.91
N ASN A 510 16.90 -15.66 -6.64
CA ASN A 510 16.14 -16.72 -5.99
C ASN A 510 16.37 -18.18 -6.45
N ARG A 511 16.28 -19.08 -5.45
CA ARG A 511 16.23 -20.54 -5.57
C ARG A 511 14.80 -20.97 -5.91
N VAL A 512 14.62 -21.69 -7.01
CA VAL A 512 13.31 -22.27 -7.36
C VAL A 512 13.33 -23.77 -7.05
N LEU A 513 12.42 -24.20 -6.17
CA LEU A 513 12.06 -25.61 -5.98
C LEU A 513 10.74 -25.92 -6.71
N MET A 514 10.69 -25.69 -8.01
CA MET A 514 9.54 -26.04 -8.86
C MET A 514 9.99 -26.66 -10.19
N ASN A 515 9.23 -27.64 -10.64
CA ASN A 515 9.30 -28.16 -12.01
C ASN A 515 8.68 -27.14 -12.98
N ASP A 516 9.22 -27.07 -14.20
CA ASP A 516 8.86 -26.10 -15.26
C ASP A 516 7.35 -26.01 -15.57
N SER A 517 6.57 -27.05 -15.25
CA SER A 517 5.12 -27.10 -15.47
C SER A 517 4.29 -26.14 -14.62
N GLN A 518 4.78 -25.70 -13.46
CA GLN A 518 4.01 -24.83 -12.55
C GLN A 518 4.13 -23.33 -12.87
N LEU A 519 5.22 -22.89 -13.52
CA LEU A 519 5.39 -21.49 -13.96
C LEU A 519 4.38 -21.09 -15.04
N LEU A 520 4.03 -22.02 -15.94
CA LEU A 520 2.95 -21.84 -16.91
C LEU A 520 1.58 -21.78 -16.22
N GLN A 521 1.37 -22.56 -15.15
CA GLN A 521 0.09 -22.56 -14.43
C GLN A 521 -0.11 -21.32 -13.56
N ALA A 522 0.92 -20.82 -12.86
CA ALA A 522 0.83 -19.59 -12.06
C ALA A 522 0.36 -18.39 -12.90
N ASN A 523 0.87 -18.25 -14.12
CA ASN A 523 0.46 -17.19 -15.06
C ASN A 523 -0.90 -17.43 -15.75
N THR A 524 -1.57 -18.56 -15.51
CA THR A 524 -2.91 -18.88 -16.07
C THR A 524 -3.98 -19.15 -15.00
N ALA A 525 -3.59 -19.24 -13.73
CA ALA A 525 -4.49 -19.45 -12.60
C ALA A 525 -5.22 -18.14 -12.19
N ALA A 526 -4.65 -16.98 -12.53
CA ALA A 526 -5.41 -15.74 -12.65
C ALA A 526 -6.35 -15.87 -13.85
N GLY A 527 -7.60 -16.24 -13.58
CA GLY A 527 -8.50 -16.81 -14.57
C GLY A 527 -8.94 -15.85 -15.68
N VAL A 528 -8.45 -16.08 -16.90
CA VAL A 528 -9.17 -15.73 -18.14
C VAL A 528 -9.28 -16.99 -18.99
N GLY A 529 -10.50 -17.28 -19.45
CA GLY A 529 -10.76 -18.44 -20.30
C GLY A 529 -9.97 -18.37 -21.61
N SER A 530 -9.57 -19.53 -22.14
CA SER A 530 -8.80 -19.67 -23.37
C SER A 530 -9.42 -18.96 -24.58
N SER A 531 -9.00 -17.73 -24.85
CA SER A 531 -9.01 -17.10 -26.17
C SER A 531 -7.56 -16.85 -26.59
N THR A 532 -7.11 -17.59 -27.61
CA THR A 532 -5.80 -17.39 -28.23
C THR A 532 -5.79 -16.08 -29.02
N ASP A 533 -5.46 -14.97 -28.36
CA ASP A 533 -5.21 -13.68 -29.02
C ASP A 533 -3.84 -13.12 -28.62
N ALA A 534 -3.19 -12.50 -29.60
CA ALA A 534 -1.76 -12.22 -29.54
C ALA A 534 -1.40 -11.08 -28.58
N VAL A 535 -0.19 -11.18 -28.03
CA VAL A 535 0.50 -10.12 -27.26
C VAL A 535 0.40 -8.78 -28.01
N ARG A 536 -0.24 -7.79 -27.38
CA ARG A 536 -0.38 -6.43 -27.91
C ARG A 536 0.93 -5.66 -27.76
N ASP A 537 1.84 -5.88 -28.68
CA ASP A 537 3.08 -5.11 -28.85
C ASP A 537 2.75 -3.77 -29.55
N GLU A 538 3.16 -2.63 -28.98
CA GLU A 538 2.92 -1.30 -29.59
C GLU A 538 3.54 -1.17 -30.99
N ASN A 539 4.58 -1.97 -31.30
CA ASN A 539 5.18 -2.01 -32.63
C ASN A 539 4.24 -2.65 -33.68
N TYR A 540 3.30 -3.50 -33.27
CA TYR A 540 2.37 -4.18 -34.19
C TYR A 540 1.38 -3.21 -34.84
N TYR A 541 0.96 -2.16 -34.12
CA TYR A 541 0.03 -1.15 -34.64
C TYR A 541 0.66 -0.29 -35.74
N ASN A 542 1.97 -0.03 -35.70
CA ASN A 542 2.67 0.75 -36.73
C ASN A 542 2.90 -0.06 -38.02
N ALA A 543 3.27 -1.33 -37.92
CA ALA A 543 3.51 -2.17 -39.10
C ALA A 543 2.20 -2.55 -39.84
N SER A 544 1.16 -2.91 -39.10
CA SER A 544 -0.13 -3.32 -39.68
C SER A 544 -0.88 -2.14 -40.32
N SER A 545 -0.92 -0.97 -39.66
CA SER A 545 -1.51 0.24 -40.24
C SER A 545 -0.77 0.72 -41.48
N ALA A 546 0.57 0.68 -41.50
CA ALA A 546 1.37 1.01 -42.68
C ALA A 546 1.09 0.06 -43.87
N LEU A 547 0.96 -1.24 -43.63
CA LEU A 547 0.63 -2.21 -44.68
C LEU A 547 -0.79 -2.02 -45.23
N VAL A 548 -1.79 -1.76 -44.37
CA VAL A 548 -3.15 -1.42 -44.82
C VAL A 548 -3.17 -0.10 -45.59
N PHE A 549 -2.43 0.92 -45.14
CA PHE A 549 -2.32 2.19 -45.84
C PHE A 549 -1.67 2.03 -47.22
N LEU A 550 -0.56 1.30 -47.32
CA LEU A 550 0.10 1.00 -48.60
C LEU A 550 -0.79 0.17 -49.53
N PHE A 551 -1.57 -0.77 -48.99
CA PHE A 551 -2.55 -1.54 -49.77
C PHE A 551 -3.69 -0.67 -50.29
N LEU A 552 -4.23 0.24 -49.48
CA LEU A 552 -5.26 1.21 -49.88
C LEU A 552 -4.74 2.19 -50.94
N VAL A 553 -3.50 2.68 -50.80
CA VAL A 553 -2.83 3.50 -51.82
C VAL A 553 -2.61 2.69 -53.11
N GLY A 554 -2.22 1.42 -53.00
CA GLY A 554 -2.09 0.50 -54.14
C GLY A 554 -3.41 0.27 -54.88
N LEU A 555 -4.51 0.06 -54.15
CA LEU A 555 -5.85 -0.03 -54.71
C LEU A 555 -6.29 1.27 -55.38
N LEU A 556 -6.02 2.43 -54.77
CA LEU A 556 -6.36 3.75 -55.33
C LEU A 556 -5.59 4.01 -56.64
N VAL A 557 -4.29 3.73 -56.67
CA VAL A 557 -3.45 3.84 -57.88
C VAL A 557 -3.90 2.85 -58.95
N GLY A 558 -4.23 1.60 -58.55
CA GLY A 558 -4.79 0.59 -59.43
C GLY A 558 -6.13 1.00 -60.05
N LEU A 559 -7.02 1.60 -59.26
CA LEU A 559 -8.30 2.14 -59.71
C LEU A 559 -8.11 3.31 -60.69
N ILE A 560 -7.22 4.26 -60.36
CA ILE A 560 -6.88 5.39 -61.25
C ILE A 560 -6.30 4.89 -62.58
N TYR A 561 -5.41 3.89 -62.54
CA TYR A 561 -4.85 3.27 -63.74
C TYR A 561 -5.92 2.54 -64.55
N PHE A 562 -6.81 1.78 -63.90
CA PHE A 562 -7.91 1.06 -64.55
C PHE A 562 -8.91 2.01 -65.21
N VAL A 563 -9.32 3.08 -64.51
CA VAL A 563 -10.21 4.13 -65.03
C VAL A 563 -9.55 4.85 -66.22
N ARG A 564 -8.27 5.27 -66.11
CA ARG A 564 -7.53 5.85 -67.25
C ARG A 564 -7.40 4.89 -68.43
N ARG A 565 -7.20 3.60 -68.20
CA ARG A 565 -7.13 2.56 -69.24
C ARG A 565 -8.50 2.29 -69.88
N ARG A 566 -9.60 2.39 -69.13
CA ARG A 566 -10.98 2.23 -69.62
C ARG A 566 -11.41 3.45 -70.43
N LEU A 567 -11.12 4.66 -69.98
CA LEU A 567 -11.34 5.90 -70.72
C LEU A 567 -10.55 5.93 -72.04
N ARG A 568 -9.27 5.50 -72.04
CA ARG A 568 -8.48 5.34 -73.28
C ARG A 568 -9.00 4.26 -74.23
N ARG A 569 -9.80 3.30 -73.75
CA ARG A 569 -10.46 2.27 -74.60
C ARG A 569 -11.85 2.64 -75.07
N SER A 570 -12.45 3.70 -74.51
CA SER A 570 -13.79 4.20 -74.89
C SER A 570 -13.73 5.42 -75.82
N GLY A 571 -12.54 5.83 -76.26
CA GLY A 571 -12.29 7.01 -77.10
C GLY A 571 -12.30 6.75 -78.61
N GLN A 572 -13.16 5.85 -79.09
CA GLN A 572 -13.39 5.60 -80.52
C GLN A 572 -14.85 5.15 -80.71
N GLY A 573 -15.70 6.02 -81.28
CA GLY A 573 -17.12 5.73 -81.50
C GLY A 573 -18.01 6.98 -81.43
N ASP A 574 -18.13 7.67 -82.56
CA ASP A 574 -18.90 8.90 -82.80
C ASP A 574 -20.41 8.90 -82.45
N PHE A 575 -20.94 10.15 -82.45
CA PHE A 575 -22.31 10.61 -82.75
C PHE A 575 -23.41 10.77 -81.66
N ALA A 576 -23.85 12.04 -81.59
CA ALA A 576 -25.25 12.53 -81.62
C ALA A 576 -25.98 12.99 -80.35
N ASN A 577 -26.50 14.22 -80.48
CA ASN A 577 -27.42 15.00 -79.63
C ASN A 577 -28.63 14.24 -79.06
N HIS A 578 -29.06 14.59 -77.83
CA HIS A 578 -30.22 15.48 -77.62
C HIS A 578 -30.45 15.92 -76.15
N HIS A 579 -31.22 16.99 -75.97
CA HIS A 579 -31.75 17.49 -74.69
C HIS A 579 -32.98 16.68 -74.24
N THR A 580 -33.29 16.60 -72.93
CA THR A 580 -34.32 17.42 -72.25
C THR A 580 -34.54 16.99 -70.78
N ASP A 581 -34.92 17.94 -69.92
CA ASP A 581 -35.41 17.72 -68.55
C ASP A 581 -36.69 16.89 -68.46
N THR A 582 -36.88 16.16 -67.35
CA THR A 582 -38.03 16.41 -66.45
C THR A 582 -37.87 15.76 -65.07
N GLN A 583 -38.23 16.49 -64.01
CA GLN A 583 -38.64 15.89 -62.72
C GLN A 583 -40.14 15.58 -62.74
N MET A 584 -40.58 14.51 -62.08
CA MET A 584 -41.86 14.51 -61.36
C MET A 584 -41.87 13.50 -60.21
N SER A 585 -42.86 13.61 -59.32
CA SER A 585 -42.83 13.05 -57.95
C SER A 585 -44.22 12.53 -57.51
N LEU A 586 -44.24 11.82 -56.37
CA LEU A 586 -45.37 11.56 -55.43
C LEU A 586 -46.29 10.31 -55.59
N LYS A 587 -46.28 9.49 -54.51
CA LYS A 587 -47.42 9.01 -53.67
C LYS A 587 -48.13 7.63 -53.87
N ASN A 588 -48.01 6.83 -52.79
CA ASN A 588 -49.07 6.09 -52.03
C ASN A 588 -49.45 4.60 -52.31
N PHE A 589 -48.97 3.69 -51.42
CA PHE A 589 -49.63 2.64 -50.56
C PHE A 589 -51.03 2.03 -50.90
N PRO A 590 -51.42 0.83 -50.37
CA PRO A 590 -50.72 -0.32 -49.72
C PRO A 590 -51.17 -1.68 -50.39
N PRO A 591 -51.30 -2.90 -49.78
CA PRO A 591 -50.85 -3.46 -48.48
C PRO A 591 -50.19 -4.89 -48.48
N ASP A 592 -49.82 -5.27 -47.25
CA ASP A 592 -49.48 -6.53 -46.52
C ASP A 592 -50.06 -7.93 -46.90
N PRO A 593 -49.59 -9.09 -46.31
CA PRO A 593 -48.62 -9.24 -45.20
C PRO A 593 -47.58 -10.42 -45.23
N LEU A 594 -46.74 -10.49 -44.17
CA LEU A 594 -45.84 -11.60 -43.72
C LEU A 594 -44.51 -11.78 -44.51
N LYS A 595 -43.33 -12.05 -43.91
CA LYS A 595 -42.98 -12.52 -42.55
C LYS A 595 -41.55 -12.13 -42.11
N ASP A 596 -41.30 -12.22 -40.80
CA ASP A 596 -40.02 -12.35 -40.05
C ASP A 596 -38.97 -11.21 -40.10
N ARG A 597 -38.79 -10.55 -38.94
CA ARG A 597 -37.76 -9.52 -38.65
C ARG A 597 -36.71 -10.05 -37.64
N PRO A 598 -35.46 -9.52 -37.68
CA PRO A 598 -34.50 -9.66 -36.58
C PRO A 598 -34.85 -8.72 -35.40
N VAL A 599 -34.35 -9.04 -34.21
CA VAL A 599 -34.42 -8.13 -33.05
C VAL A 599 -33.18 -7.23 -33.05
N ASN A 600 -33.41 -5.93 -32.90
CA ASN A 600 -32.39 -4.89 -32.85
C ASN A 600 -32.34 -4.31 -31.42
N PHE A 601 -31.18 -3.86 -30.97
CA PHE A 601 -31.03 -3.23 -29.65
C PHE A 601 -31.62 -1.81 -29.65
N GLU A 602 -32.43 -1.47 -28.65
CA GLU A 602 -32.80 -0.09 -28.32
C GLU A 602 -32.34 0.26 -26.89
N PRO A 603 -31.82 1.47 -26.64
CA PRO A 603 -31.50 1.95 -25.30
C PRO A 603 -32.77 2.40 -24.58
N VAL A 604 -32.89 2.05 -23.30
CA VAL A 604 -34.05 2.42 -22.46
C VAL A 604 -33.94 3.90 -22.03
N PRO A 605 -35.01 4.71 -22.13
CA PRO A 605 -35.03 6.07 -21.59
C PRO A 605 -34.90 6.12 -20.07
N THR A 606 -34.22 7.15 -19.56
CA THR A 606 -34.24 7.48 -18.13
C THR A 606 -35.51 8.26 -17.79
N ASP A 607 -36.47 7.61 -17.15
CA ASP A 607 -37.49 8.23 -16.27
C ASP A 607 -38.23 7.11 -15.50
N ASP A 608 -38.00 7.03 -14.19
CA ASP A 608 -38.92 6.54 -13.14
C ASP A 608 -38.14 6.39 -11.81
N LEU A 609 -38.14 7.46 -11.01
CA LEU A 609 -37.72 7.46 -9.61
C LEU A 609 -38.82 8.10 -8.75
N ASP A 610 -39.93 7.38 -8.56
CA ASP A 610 -40.97 7.71 -7.56
C ASP A 610 -41.90 6.50 -7.25
N ASP A 611 -41.51 5.62 -6.31
CA ASP A 611 -42.44 4.83 -5.48
C ASP A 611 -41.89 4.68 -4.04
N PRO A 612 -42.47 5.36 -3.04
CA PRO A 612 -41.93 5.42 -1.69
C PRO A 612 -42.48 4.29 -0.80
N ARG A 613 -41.97 3.05 -0.94
CA ARG A 613 -42.35 1.93 -0.06
C ARG A 613 -41.17 1.08 0.45
N HIS A 614 -40.95 1.21 1.77
CA HIS A 614 -40.11 0.43 2.69
C HIS A 614 -38.61 0.76 2.81
N PRO A 615 -38.00 0.55 4.00
CA PRO A 615 -36.96 1.46 4.51
C PRO A 615 -35.62 0.79 4.89
N ASN A 616 -34.69 1.64 5.35
CA ASN A 616 -33.45 1.35 6.10
C ASN A 616 -32.17 1.01 5.31
N LEU A 617 -31.48 2.06 4.85
CA LEU A 617 -30.06 2.27 5.18
C LEU A 617 -29.88 3.76 5.54
N PRO A 618 -29.25 4.11 6.68
CA PRO A 618 -29.16 5.51 7.12
C PRO A 618 -28.03 6.27 6.43
N SER A 619 -28.39 7.25 5.59
CA SER A 619 -27.53 8.39 5.31
C SER A 619 -27.45 9.29 6.54
N ASN A 620 -26.26 9.74 6.92
CA ASN A 620 -26.11 10.67 8.05
C ASN A 620 -25.05 11.75 7.79
N ASN A 621 -25.50 12.81 7.14
CA ASN A 621 -25.03 14.19 7.24
C ASN A 621 -26.33 15.00 7.07
N THR A 622 -26.77 15.93 7.93
CA THR A 622 -26.15 16.68 9.04
C THR A 622 -27.26 17.18 9.98
N ALA A 623 -26.96 17.42 11.28
CA ALA A 623 -27.36 18.65 12.02
C ALA A 623 -27.21 18.48 13.55
N TYR A 624 -26.33 19.27 14.16
CA TYR A 624 -26.39 19.59 15.59
C TYR A 624 -26.93 21.02 15.73
N GLN A 625 -28.04 21.20 16.44
CA GLN A 625 -28.44 22.47 17.04
C GLN A 625 -28.93 22.26 18.47
N ASP A 626 -28.60 23.25 19.30
CA ASP A 626 -29.16 23.62 20.60
C ASP A 626 -28.94 22.71 21.84
N LEU A 627 -28.01 23.17 22.70
CA LEU A 627 -28.22 23.68 24.08
C LEU A 627 -26.99 23.41 24.99
N PRO A 628 -26.72 24.21 26.05
CA PRO A 628 -26.77 25.68 26.10
C PRO A 628 -25.54 26.33 26.81
N ARG A 629 -25.16 27.54 26.34
CA ARG A 629 -24.33 28.60 26.99
C ARG A 629 -23.00 28.21 27.67
#